data_AF-A0A951LJW1-F1
#
_entry.id   AF-A0A951LJW1-F1
#
_cell.length_a   1.000
_cell.length_b   1.000
_cell.length_c   1.000
_cell.angle_alpha   90.00
_cell.angle_beta   90.00
_cell.angle_gamma   90.00
#
_symmetry.space_group_name_H-M   'P 1'
#
loop_
_entity.id
_entity.type
_entity.pdbx_description
1 polymer ?
#
loop_
_entity_poly.entity_id
_entity_poly.type
_entity_poly.pdbx_seq_one_letter_code
_entity_poly.pdbx_strand_id
1 'polypeptide(L)' 'MLTNSTVLIEVLSPSTEAYDRGRKFSQYQRIASLTDYLLIAQDEPIILAKSMNSGSYPLPKDWTPA' A
#
# COMPACT_ATOMS: atom_id res chain seq x y z
N MET A 1 -10.99 1.05 12.72
CA MET A 1 -10.39 -0.30 12.55
C MET A 1 -11.05 -0.94 11.35
N LEU A 2 -10.28 -1.35 10.34
CA LEU A 2 -10.76 -2.07 9.15
C LEU A 2 -10.49 -3.56 9.38
N THR A 3 -11.45 -4.43 9.09
CA THR A 3 -11.38 -5.85 9.52
C THR A 3 -11.77 -6.88 8.46
N ASN A 4 -12.49 -6.49 7.40
CA ASN A 4 -13.02 -7.42 6.39
C ASN A 4 -12.82 -6.92 4.95
N SER A 5 -11.84 -6.06 4.72
CA SER A 5 -11.51 -5.56 3.39
C SER A 5 -10.76 -6.61 2.58
N THR A 6 -11.14 -6.78 1.32
CA THR A 6 -10.40 -7.59 0.33
C THR A 6 -9.43 -6.75 -0.47
N VAL A 7 -9.82 -5.52 -0.80
CA VAL A 7 -8.98 -4.55 -1.52
C VAL A 7 -8.94 -3.25 -0.73
N LEU A 8 -7.77 -2.64 -0.64
CA LEU A 8 -7.59 -1.32 -0.03
C LEU A 8 -6.75 -0.44 -0.96
N ILE A 9 -7.26 0.76 -1.26
CA ILE A 9 -6.64 1.73 -2.16
C ILE A 9 -6.40 3.01 -1.39
N GLU A 10 -5.17 3.50 -1.38
CA GLU A 10 -4.83 4.78 -0.78
C GLU A 10 -4.24 5.74 -1.80
N VAL A 11 -4.74 6.97 -1.81
CA VAL A 11 -4.14 8.08 -2.55
C VAL A 11 -3.18 8.79 -1.61
N LEU A 12 -1.91 8.84 -1.98
CA LEU A 12 -0.86 9.43 -1.15
C LEU A 12 -0.99 10.96 -1.12
N SER A 13 -0.77 11.53 0.06
CA SER A 13 -0.57 12.97 0.23
C SER A 13 0.87 13.24 0.66
N PRO A 14 1.49 14.36 0.24
CA PRO A 14 2.85 14.71 0.66
C PRO A 14 3.03 14.71 2.18
N SER A 15 1.98 15.06 2.93
CA SER A 15 2.00 15.11 4.40
C SER A 15 1.94 13.75 5.09
N THR A 16 1.41 12.70 4.43
CA THR A 16 1.14 11.39 5.07
C THR A 16 1.85 10.23 4.41
N GLU A 17 2.50 10.46 3.27
CA GLU A 17 3.09 9.43 2.43
C GLU A 17 4.03 8.47 3.17
N ALA A 18 4.97 9.01 3.96
CA ALA A 18 5.90 8.17 4.74
C ALA A 18 5.16 7.29 5.77
N TYR A 19 4.05 7.78 6.33
CA TYR A 19 3.22 7.02 7.27
C TYR A 19 2.41 5.93 6.56
N ASP A 20 1.75 6.28 5.44
CA ASP A 20 0.92 5.39 4.63
C ASP A 20 1.74 4.23 4.05
N ARG A 21 2.95 4.52 3.55
CA ARG A 21 3.89 3.51 3.01
C ARG A 21 4.45 2.54 4.07
N GLY A 22 4.59 2.98 5.32
CA GLY A 22 5.30 2.22 6.37
C GLY A 22 4.36 1.63 7.42
N ARG A 23 4.05 2.44 8.44
CA ARG A 23 3.35 1.98 9.66
C ARG A 23 1.92 1.55 9.37
N LYS A 24 1.23 2.27 8.50
CA LYS A 24 -0.18 2.02 8.20
C LYS A 24 -0.36 0.73 7.38
N PHE A 25 0.44 0.58 6.32
CA PHE A 25 0.51 -0.66 5.55
C PHE A 25 0.78 -1.89 6.45
N SER A 26 1.76 -1.79 7.35
CA SER A 26 2.10 -2.86 8.30
C SER A 26 0.93 -3.29 9.21
N GLN A 27 -0.02 -2.39 9.47
CA GLN A 27 -1.24 -2.71 10.22
C GLN A 27 -2.27 -3.42 9.34
N TYR A 28 -2.47 -2.98 8.10
CA TYR A 28 -3.45 -3.55 7.17
C TYR A 28 -3.07 -4.94 6.66
N GLN A 29 -1.77 -5.23 6.52
CA GLN A 29 -1.32 -6.59 6.19
C GLN A 29 -1.75 -7.67 7.20
N ARG A 30 -2.19 -7.28 8.40
CA ARG A 30 -2.71 -8.19 9.42
C ARG A 30 -4.19 -8.56 9.21
N ILE A 31 -4.89 -7.88 8.31
CA ILE A 31 -6.27 -8.18 7.97
C ILE A 31 -6.28 -9.45 7.12
N ALA A 32 -6.81 -10.55 7.67
CA ALA A 32 -6.76 -11.86 7.03
C ALA A 32 -7.49 -11.92 5.67
N SER A 33 -8.51 -11.09 5.47
CA SER A 33 -9.25 -11.02 4.21
C SER A 33 -8.58 -10.18 3.12
N LEU A 34 -7.53 -9.42 3.45
CA LEU A 34 -6.92 -8.47 2.53
C LEU A 34 -6.06 -9.21 1.51
N THR A 35 -6.44 -9.12 0.25
CA THR A 35 -5.71 -9.73 -0.86
C THR A 35 -4.88 -8.71 -1.63
N ASP A 36 -5.37 -7.47 -1.74
CA ASP A 36 -4.76 -6.45 -2.58
C ASP A 36 -4.66 -5.11 -1.85
N TYR A 37 -3.46 -4.52 -1.89
CA TYR A 37 -3.18 -3.18 -1.36
C TYR A 37 -2.59 -2.31 -2.46
N LEU A 38 -3.23 -1.19 -2.76
CA LEU A 38 -2.80 -0.25 -3.78
C LEU A 38 -2.45 1.12 -3.19
N LEU A 39 -1.31 1.68 -3.60
CA LEU A 39 -0.96 3.07 -3.37
C LEU A 39 -0.93 3.82 -4.70
N ILE A 40 -1.56 4.98 -4.73
CA ILE A 40 -1.63 5.86 -5.88
C ILE A 40 -0.93 7.17 -5.52
N ALA A 41 0.17 7.48 -6.20
CA ALA A 41 0.73 8.83 -6.20
C ALA A 41 -0.19 9.74 -7.03
N GLN A 42 -0.49 10.93 -6.54
CA GLN A 42 -1.31 11.90 -7.26
C GLN A 42 -0.48 12.85 -8.13
N ASP A 43 0.80 12.96 -7.82
CA ASP A 43 1.82 13.78 -8.48
C ASP A 43 2.60 13.01 -9.55
N GLU A 44 2.57 11.68 -9.52
CA GLU A 44 3.19 10.81 -10.51
C GLU A 44 2.24 9.68 -10.92
N PRO A 45 2.27 9.19 -12.18
CA PRO A 45 1.43 8.07 -12.63
C PRO A 45 1.97 6.71 -12.12
N ILE A 46 2.18 6.61 -10.81
CA ILE A 46 2.70 5.41 -10.14
C ILE A 46 1.55 4.74 -9.39
N ILE A 47 1.37 3.45 -9.69
CA ILE A 47 0.52 2.55 -8.93
C ILE A 47 1.42 1.49 -8.31
N LEU A 48 1.45 1.44 -6.98
CA LEU A 48 1.98 0.28 -6.28
C LEU A 48 0.86 -0.71 -6.05
N ALA A 49 1.09 -1.97 -6.37
CA ALA A 49 0.18 -3.04 -6.02
C ALA A 49 0.97 -4.11 -5.24
N LYS A 50 0.37 -4.59 -4.15
CA LYS A 50 0.86 -5.78 -3.46
C LYS A 50 -0.27 -6.78 -3.34
N SER A 51 -0.13 -7.88 -4.08
CA SER A 51 -0.94 -9.07 -3.88
C SER A 51 -0.33 -9.88 -2.74
N MET A 52 -1.16 -10.17 -1.74
CA MET A 52 -0.75 -10.96 -0.57
C MET A 52 -0.70 -12.47 -0.89
N ASN A 53 -1.22 -12.89 -2.05
CA ASN A 53 -1.33 -14.28 -2.47
C ASN A 53 -0.31 -14.70 -3.56
N SER A 54 0.33 -13.76 -4.26
CA SER A 54 1.40 -14.05 -5.22
C SER A 54 2.22 -12.78 -5.50
N GLY A 55 3.55 -12.86 -5.40
CA GLY A 55 4.54 -11.93 -5.97
C GLY A 55 4.20 -10.42 -5.96
N SER A 56 4.91 -9.65 -5.13
CA SER A 56 4.84 -8.19 -5.15
C SER A 56 5.17 -7.60 -6.53
N TYR A 57 4.38 -6.61 -6.97
CA TYR A 57 4.78 -5.77 -8.11
C TYR A 57 6.02 -4.96 -7.71
N PRO A 58 6.95 -4.69 -8.66
CA PRO A 58 8.14 -3.93 -8.34
C PRO A 58 7.76 -2.54 -7.85
N LEU A 59 8.30 -2.17 -6.68
CA LEU A 59 8.27 -0.79 -6.21
C LEU A 59 9.21 0.05 -7.09
N PRO A 60 8.91 1.34 -7.35
CA PRO A 60 9.91 2.28 -7.84
C PRO A 60 11.18 2.18 -6.99
N LYS A 61 12.34 2.33 -7.62
CA LYS A 61 13.66 2.05 -7.01
C LYS A 61 13.98 2.97 -5.82
N ASP A 62 13.33 4.13 -5.79
CA ASP A 62 13.37 5.17 -4.77
C ASP A 62 12.28 5.00 -3.68
N TRP A 63 11.42 3.98 -3.81
CA TRP A 63 10.32 3.64 -2.90
C TRP A 63 10.60 2.38 -2.08
N THR A 64 11.85 2.18 -1.63
CA THR A 64 12.14 1.18 -0.59
C THR A 64 11.61 1.66 0.76
N PRO A 65 10.78 0.86 1.47
CA PRO A 65 10.49 1.13 2.88
C PRO A 65 11.81 1.18 3.66
N ALA A 66 11.94 2.16 4.54
CA ALA A 66 13.03 2.19 5.53
C ALA A 66 12.95 0.99 6.48
#